data_AF-A0A542KGW2-F1
#
_entry.id   AF-A0A542KGW2-F1
#
_cell.length_a   1.000
_cell.length_b   1.000
_cell.length_c   1.000
_cell.angle_alpha   90.00
_cell.angle_beta   90.00
_cell.angle_gamma   90.00
#
_symmetry.space_group_name_H-M   'P 1'
#
loop_
_entity.id
_entity.type
_entity.pdbx_description
1 polymer ?
#
loop_
_entity_poly.entity_id
_entity_poly.type
_entity_poly.pdbx_seq_one_letter_code
_entity_poly.pdbx_strand_id
1 'polypeptide(L)' 'MSLHTTAAHLVTLAEAEGGNHESLNPAITGGGALVVLLLLLWITTRFNRDR' A
#
# COMPACT_ATOMS: atom_id res chain seq x y z
N MET A 1 19.21 17.46 19.21
CA MET A 1 17.89 16.80 19.04
C MET A 1 18.07 15.31 19.27
N SER A 2 17.22 14.68 20.08
CA SER A 2 17.27 13.24 20.36
C SER A 2 16.22 12.50 19.53
N LEU A 3 16.43 11.19 19.30
CA LEU A 3 15.48 10.36 18.54
C LEU A 3 14.07 10.35 19.14
N HIS A 4 13.96 10.49 20.47
CA HIS A 4 12.68 10.60 21.17
C HIS A 4 11.92 11.88 20.79
N THR A 5 12.61 13.01 20.68
CA THR A 5 11.99 14.27 20.25
C THR A 5 11.49 14.18 18.80
N THR A 6 12.25 13.53 17.92
CA THR A 6 11.84 13.30 16.52
C THR A 6 10.62 12.38 16.43
N ALA A 7 10.60 11.27 17.17
CA ALA A 7 9.47 10.35 17.19
C ALA A 7 8.18 11.01 17.69
N ALA A 8 8.28 11.83 18.75
CA ALA A 8 7.13 12.61 19.24
C ALA A 8 6.58 13.56 18.16
N HIS A 9 7.47 14.28 17.46
CA HIS A 9 7.08 15.17 16.36
C HIS A 9 6.44 14.43 15.18
N LEU A 10 6.93 13.24 14.83
CA LEU A 10 6.38 12.42 13.75
C LEU A 10 4.99 11.88 14.10
N VAL A 11 4.76 11.49 15.35
CA VAL A 11 3.43 11.08 15.82
C VAL A 11 2.46 12.25 15.75
N THR A 12 2.83 13.42 16.28
CA THR A 12 1.98 14.61 16.20
C THR A 12 1.67 15.03 14.76
N LEU A 13 2.64 14.91 13.84
CA LEU A 13 2.43 15.18 12.42
C LEU A 13 1.52 14.13 11.77
N ALA A 14 1.70 12.86 12.09
CA ALA A 14 0.84 11.77 11.60
C ALA A 14 -0.59 11.85 12.14
N GLU A 15 -0.78 12.36 13.36
CA GLU A 15 -2.11 12.63 13.93
C GLU A 15 -2.75 13.88 13.33
N ALA A 16 -1.96 14.92 13.02
CA ALA A 16 -2.44 16.18 12.44
C ALA A 16 -2.87 16.05 10.97
N GLU A 17 -2.17 15.22 10.17
CA GLU A 17 -2.50 14.93 8.76
C GLU A 17 -3.30 13.63 8.59
N GLY A 18 -3.31 12.72 9.58
CA GLY A 18 -3.97 11.42 9.54
C GLY A 18 -5.46 11.44 9.91
N GLY A 19 -6.09 12.62 9.88
CA GLY A 19 -7.51 12.79 10.19
C GLY A 19 -8.43 12.19 9.12
N ASN A 20 -9.01 11.02 9.42
CA ASN A 20 -10.28 10.53 8.85
C ASN A 20 -10.39 10.53 7.31
N HIS A 21 -9.37 10.09 6.58
CA HIS A 21 -9.60 9.62 5.22
C HIS A 21 -10.30 8.26 5.32
N GLU A 22 -11.40 8.06 4.58
CA GLU A 22 -12.04 6.75 4.46
C GLU A 22 -11.08 5.82 3.71
N SER A 23 -10.15 5.23 4.47
CA SER A 23 -9.19 4.27 3.95
C SER A 23 -9.96 3.02 3.53
N LEU A 24 -9.79 2.63 2.28
CA LEU A 24 -10.32 1.38 1.77
C LEU A 24 -9.82 0.24 2.66
N ASN A 25 -10.72 -0.71 2.96
CA ASN A 25 -10.40 -1.87 3.78
C ASN A 25 -9.09 -2.52 3.29
N PRO A 26 -8.06 -2.67 4.15
CA PRO A 26 -6.77 -3.22 3.77
C PRO A 26 -6.86 -4.58 3.08
N ALA A 27 -7.85 -5.42 3.45
CA ALA A 27 -8.08 -6.70 2.79
C ALA A 27 -8.56 -6.54 1.34
N ILE A 28 -9.38 -5.52 1.06
CA ILE A 28 -9.85 -5.21 -0.29
C ILE A 28 -8.70 -4.63 -1.12
N THR A 29 -7.98 -3.64 -0.58
CA THR A 29 -6.87 -3.01 -1.29
C THR A 29 -5.73 -4.00 -1.55
N GLY A 30 -5.31 -4.75 -0.52
CA GLY A 30 -4.26 -5.76 -0.65
C GLY A 30 -4.67 -6.94 -1.52
N GLY A 31 -5.90 -7.45 -1.35
CA GLY A 31 -6.44 -8.54 -2.17
C GLY A 31 -6.61 -8.13 -3.64
N GLY A 32 -7.15 -6.94 -3.89
CA GLY A 32 -7.30 -6.38 -5.23
C GLY A 32 -5.96 -6.17 -5.92
N ALA A 33 -4.98 -5.61 -5.21
CA ALA A 33 -3.62 -5.46 -5.72
C ALA A 33 -3.02 -6.82 -6.10
N LEU A 34 -3.15 -7.84 -5.25
CA LEU A 34 -2.66 -9.20 -5.54
C LEU A 34 -3.33 -9.80 -6.79
N VAL A 35 -4.66 -9.68 -6.91
CA VAL A 35 -5.40 -10.17 -8.10
C VAL A 35 -4.93 -9.48 -9.37
N VAL A 36 -4.71 -8.16 -9.35
CA VAL A 36 -4.17 -7.43 -10.51
C VAL A 36 -2.77 -7.92 -10.86
N LEU A 37 -1.88 -8.10 -9.87
CA LEU A 37 -0.54 -8.63 -10.10
C LEU A 37 -0.58 -10.05 -10.72
N LEU A 38 -1.45 -10.92 -10.22
CA LEU A 38 -1.64 -12.27 -10.77
C LEU A 38 -2.23 -12.23 -12.19
N LEU A 39 -3.14 -11.32 -12.49
CA LEU A 39 -3.68 -11.12 -13.84
C LEU A 39 -2.57 -10.67 -14.80
N LEU A 40 -1.78 -9.67 -14.42
CA LEU A 40 -0.64 -9.19 -15.22
C LEU A 40 0.39 -10.30 -15.43
N LEU A 41 0.70 -11.07 -14.39
CA LEU A 41 1.59 -12.23 -14.49
C LEU A 41 1.03 -13.27 -15.47
N TRP A 42 -0.26 -13.59 -15.37
CA TRP A 42 -0.90 -14.53 -16.28
C TRP A 42 -0.85 -14.05 -17.73
N ILE A 43 -1.14 -12.77 -17.99
CA ILE A 43 -1.08 -12.18 -19.34
C ILE A 43 0.34 -12.30 -19.91
N THR A 44 1.34 -11.84 -19.15
CA THR A 44 2.74 -11.81 -19.61
C THR A 44 3.30 -13.20 -19.82
N THR A 45 3.03 -14.14 -18.92
CA THR A 45 3.42 -15.54 -19.09
C THR A 45 2.68 -16.22 -20.23
N ARG A 46 1.39 -15.91 -20.44
CA ARG A 46 0.61 -16.45 -21.57
C ARG A 46 1.17 -16.00 -22.91
N PHE A 47 1.50 -14.71 -23.06
CA PHE A 47 2.13 -14.18 -24.26
C PHE A 47 3.54 -14.74 -24.47
N ASN A 48 4.31 -14.96 -23.40
CA ASN A 48 5.63 -15.58 -23.49
C ASN A 48 5.57 -17.08 -23.84
N ARG A 49 4.43 -17.73 -23.57
CA ARG A 49 4.19 -19.15 -23.90
C ARG A 49 3.63 -19.36 -25.32
N ASP A 50 3.07 -18.34 -25.95
CA ASP A 50 2.39 -18.43 -27.25
C ASP A 50 3.31 -18.15 -28.45
N ARG A 51 4.63 -18.08 -28.21
CA ARG A 51 5.69 -18.02 -29.22
C ARG A 51 6.46 -19.33 -29.23
#